data_AF-A0A1Y4HEX6-F1
#
_entry.id   AF-A0A1Y4HEX6-F1
#
_cell.length_a   1.000
_cell.length_b   1.000
_cell.length_c   1.000
_cell.angle_alpha   90.00
_cell.angle_beta   90.00
_cell.angle_gamma   90.00
#
_symmetry.space_group_name_H-M   'P 1'
#
loop_
_entity.id
_entity.type
_entity.pdbx_description
1 polymer ?
#
loop_
_entity_poly.entity_id
_entity_poly.type
_entity_poly.pdbx_seq_one_letter_code
_entity_poly.pdbx_strand_id
1 'polypeptide(L)'
;MRDDNYSWYISKLGYTIVNQGESGFQVICRGNVPIGFLADDGKISCIQGEESEVEALGRAADFVKQYADYSPVGDHEYLIGKFGPGSLTAYFDMESKQRQYAVYGADGQGTVFPENEYQKAVLAFFSTSGLQELLPRKSVRKKDRLRLWMLRKLMGGEKKELKKDVPT
;
A
#
# COMPACT_ATOMS: atom_id res chain seq x y z
N MET A 1 -11.59 -8.06 -9.44
CA MET A 1 -10.16 -7.79 -9.22
C MET A 1 -9.88 -6.76 -8.12
N ARG A 2 -10.48 -5.56 -8.10
CA ARG A 2 -10.33 -4.63 -6.95
C ARG A 2 -11.07 -5.12 -5.70
N ASP A 3 -12.30 -5.60 -5.87
CA ASP A 3 -13.15 -6.11 -4.78
C ASP A 3 -12.56 -7.34 -4.08
N ASP A 4 -11.79 -8.14 -4.81
CA ASP A 4 -11.13 -9.34 -4.29
C ASP A 4 -10.05 -9.00 -3.26
N ASN A 5 -9.38 -7.85 -3.41
CA ASN A 5 -8.34 -7.42 -2.48
C ASN A 5 -8.92 -6.91 -1.16
N TYR A 6 -9.96 -6.06 -1.21
CA TYR A 6 -10.65 -5.61 0.00
C TYR A 6 -11.21 -6.81 0.77
N SER A 7 -11.87 -7.73 0.06
CA SER A 7 -12.42 -8.96 0.62
C SER A 7 -11.36 -9.80 1.32
N TRP A 8 -10.16 -9.91 0.72
CA TRP A 8 -9.07 -10.65 1.35
C TRP A 8 -8.63 -10.02 2.67
N TYR A 9 -8.32 -8.71 2.70
CA TYR A 9 -7.84 -8.09 3.94
C TYR A 9 -8.88 -8.13 5.05
N ILE A 10 -10.13 -7.81 4.71
CA ILE A 10 -11.25 -7.84 5.65
C ILE A 10 -11.47 -9.27 6.17
N SER A 11 -11.31 -10.29 5.32
CA SER A 11 -11.40 -11.69 5.76
C SER A 11 -10.31 -12.10 6.73
N LYS A 12 -9.07 -11.64 6.51
CA LYS A 12 -7.93 -11.93 7.38
C LYS A 12 -8.00 -11.22 8.72
N LEU A 13 -8.72 -10.10 8.79
CA LEU A 13 -9.08 -9.45 10.05
C LEU A 13 -10.21 -10.18 10.82
N GLY A 14 -10.73 -11.30 10.29
CA GLY A 14 -11.72 -12.15 10.95
C GLY A 14 -13.18 -11.82 10.59
N TYR A 15 -13.40 -11.01 9.56
CA TYR A 15 -14.74 -10.63 9.09
C TYR A 15 -15.12 -11.39 7.83
N THR A 16 -16.39 -11.32 7.44
CA THR A 16 -16.87 -11.87 6.17
C THR A 16 -17.55 -10.79 5.38
N ILE A 17 -17.33 -10.79 4.06
CA ILE A 17 -18.04 -9.89 3.15
C ILE A 17 -19.15 -10.67 2.46
N VAL A 18 -20.38 -10.15 2.55
CA VAL A 18 -21.55 -10.69 1.86
C VAL A 18 -21.94 -9.73 0.74
N ASN A 19 -21.85 -10.22 -0.50
CA ASN A 19 -22.27 -9.46 -1.67
C ASN A 19 -23.81 -9.48 -1.78
N GLN A 20 -24.42 -8.31 -1.96
CA GLN A 20 -25.88 -8.14 -2.10
C GLN A 20 -26.31 -7.97 -3.56
N GLY A 21 -25.51 -8.45 -4.53
CA GLY A 21 -25.81 -8.34 -5.95
C GLY A 21 -25.51 -6.94 -6.50
N GLU A 22 -26.42 -6.35 -7.27
CA GLU A 22 -26.22 -5.05 -7.95
C GLU A 22 -26.36 -3.82 -7.04
N SER A 23 -26.22 -4.01 -5.72
CA SER A 23 -26.58 -3.00 -4.72
C SER A 23 -25.53 -1.88 -4.55
N GLY A 24 -24.38 -1.96 -5.21
CA GLY A 24 -23.29 -0.96 -5.13
C GLY A 24 -22.59 -0.88 -3.76
N PHE A 25 -22.85 -1.85 -2.89
CA PHE A 25 -22.17 -2.03 -1.61
C PHE A 25 -22.20 -3.50 -1.19
N GLN A 26 -21.25 -3.87 -0.35
CA GLN A 26 -21.12 -5.17 0.27
C GLN A 26 -21.31 -5.06 1.79
N VAL A 27 -21.89 -6.07 2.42
CA VAL A 27 -22.10 -6.08 3.88
C VAL A 27 -20.91 -6.73 4.57
N ILE A 28 -20.33 -6.04 5.56
CA ILE A 28 -19.29 -6.57 6.43
C ILE A 28 -19.96 -7.20 7.65
N CYS A 29 -19.68 -8.48 7.90
CA CYS A 29 -20.20 -9.22 9.03
C CYS A 29 -19.08 -9.71 9.96
N ARG A 30 -19.35 -9.71 11.26
CA ARG A 30 -18.56 -10.42 12.27
C ARG A 30 -19.31 -11.71 12.63
N GLY A 31 -18.86 -12.84 12.08
CA GLY A 31 -19.69 -14.05 12.07
C GLY A 31 -20.99 -13.80 11.32
N ASN A 32 -22.14 -14.00 11.98
CA ASN A 32 -23.47 -13.78 11.38
C ASN A 32 -24.06 -12.39 11.67
N VAL A 33 -23.31 -11.50 12.32
CA VAL A 33 -23.82 -10.17 12.71
C VAL A 33 -23.32 -9.11 11.71
N PRO A 34 -24.21 -8.37 11.03
CA PRO A 34 -23.81 -7.26 10.17
C PRO A 34 -23.29 -6.11 11.03
N ILE A 35 -22.07 -5.68 10.75
CA ILE A 35 -21.40 -4.60 11.50
C ILE A 35 -21.22 -3.33 10.65
N GLY A 36 -21.25 -3.46 9.33
CA GLY A 36 -21.08 -2.32 8.44
C GLY A 36 -21.20 -2.66 6.97
N PHE A 37 -20.79 -1.70 6.15
CA PHE A 37 -20.82 -1.79 4.69
C PHE A 37 -19.46 -1.36 4.11
N LEU A 38 -19.08 -2.02 3.02
CA LEU A 38 -18.00 -1.62 2.14
C LEU A 38 -18.64 -1.15 0.82
N ALA A 39 -18.50 0.14 0.50
CA ALA A 39 -18.92 0.66 -0.79
C ALA A 39 -17.88 0.34 -1.88
N ASP A 40 -18.30 0.37 -3.16
CA ASP A 40 -17.45 0.07 -4.31
C ASP A 40 -16.22 1.01 -4.43
N ASP A 41 -16.31 2.22 -3.84
CA ASP A 41 -15.21 3.19 -3.78
C ASP A 41 -14.19 2.92 -2.64
N GLY A 42 -14.35 1.80 -1.95
CA GLY A 42 -13.55 1.35 -0.82
C GLY A 42 -13.94 1.99 0.52
N LYS A 43 -15.00 2.80 0.57
CA LYS A 43 -15.41 3.46 1.82
C LYS A 43 -16.08 2.45 2.74
N ILE A 44 -15.59 2.37 3.98
CA ILE A 44 -16.21 1.58 5.04
C ILE A 44 -17.11 2.47 5.89
N SER A 45 -18.32 1.99 6.19
CA SER A 45 -19.26 2.61 7.12
C SER A 45 -19.77 1.56 8.09
N CYS A 46 -19.40 1.65 9.36
CA CYS A 46 -19.84 0.71 10.38
C CYS A 46 -21.07 1.25 11.14
N ILE A 47 -22.07 0.39 11.35
CA ILE A 47 -23.27 0.66 12.14
C ILE A 47 -23.09 0.17 13.58
N GLN A 48 -22.31 -0.91 13.74
CA GLN A 48 -21.98 -1.54 15.02
C GLN A 48 -20.53 -1.99 15.01
N GLY A 49 -19.88 -1.98 16.16
CA GLY A 49 -18.48 -2.37 16.32
C GLY A 49 -17.77 -1.49 17.33
N GLU A 50 -16.70 -2.02 17.93
CA GLU A 50 -15.83 -1.19 18.75
C GLU A 50 -15.05 -0.21 17.88
N GLU A 51 -14.73 0.97 18.41
CA GLU A 51 -14.00 2.01 17.68
C GLU A 51 -12.69 1.47 17.07
N SER A 52 -12.00 0.60 17.80
CA SER A 52 -10.76 -0.05 17.35
C SER A 52 -10.94 -1.04 16.19
N GLU A 53 -12.12 -1.66 16.06
CA GLU A 53 -12.47 -2.56 14.95
C GLU A 53 -12.73 -1.74 13.68
N VAL A 54 -13.52 -0.67 13.82
CA VAL A 54 -13.84 0.26 12.73
C VAL A 54 -12.56 0.90 12.18
N GLU A 55 -11.66 1.31 13.07
CA GLU A 55 -10.37 1.88 12.68
C GLU A 55 -9.50 0.87 11.92
N ALA A 56 -9.43 -0.39 12.38
CA ALA A 56 -8.64 -1.42 11.73
C ALA A 56 -9.15 -1.74 10.31
N LEU A 57 -10.47 -1.88 10.16
CA LEU A 57 -11.13 -2.07 8.87
C LEU A 57 -10.87 -0.87 7.94
N GLY A 58 -11.03 0.35 8.46
CA GLY A 58 -10.77 1.58 7.73
C GLY A 58 -9.33 1.66 7.21
N ARG A 59 -8.35 1.37 8.06
CA ARG A 59 -6.93 1.35 7.67
C ARG A 59 -6.62 0.30 6.61
N ALA A 60 -7.23 -0.88 6.67
CA ALA A 60 -7.05 -1.91 5.66
C ALA A 60 -7.65 -1.48 4.30
N ALA A 61 -8.85 -0.87 4.31
CA ALA A 61 -9.45 -0.34 3.09
C ALA A 61 -8.66 0.83 2.51
N ASP A 62 -8.20 1.76 3.36
CA ASP A 62 -7.34 2.87 2.95
C ASP A 62 -6.04 2.38 2.33
N PHE A 63 -5.45 1.30 2.87
CA PHE A 63 -4.28 0.66 2.29
C PHE A 63 -4.57 0.15 0.87
N VAL A 64 -5.62 -0.65 0.68
CA VAL A 64 -6.00 -1.17 -0.66
C VAL A 64 -6.25 -0.01 -1.62
N LYS A 65 -6.96 1.03 -1.18
CA LYS A 65 -7.24 2.23 -1.99
C LYS A 65 -5.98 2.98 -2.37
N GLN A 66 -5.05 3.17 -1.43
CA GLN A 66 -3.79 3.86 -1.65
C GLN A 66 -2.92 3.14 -2.68
N TYR A 67 -2.94 1.81 -2.68
CA TYR A 67 -2.10 0.97 -3.54
C TYR A 67 -2.85 0.36 -4.73
N ALA A 68 -4.10 0.76 -4.98
CA ALA A 68 -4.98 0.19 -6.02
C ALA A 68 -4.44 0.30 -7.45
N ASP A 69 -3.54 1.26 -7.71
CA ASP A 69 -2.91 1.48 -9.02
C ASP A 69 -1.52 0.84 -9.13
N TYR A 70 -1.01 0.23 -8.05
CA TYR A 70 0.26 -0.48 -8.05
C TYR A 70 0.08 -1.94 -8.49
N SER A 71 1.14 -2.53 -9.06
CA SER A 71 1.08 -3.92 -9.51
C SER A 71 1.11 -4.89 -8.32
N PRO A 72 0.15 -5.82 -8.20
CA PRO A 72 0.22 -6.87 -7.20
C PRO A 72 1.35 -7.85 -7.55
N VAL A 73 2.08 -8.35 -6.56
CA VAL A 73 3.22 -9.28 -6.76
C VAL A 73 3.04 -10.66 -6.12
N GLY A 74 1.86 -10.92 -5.55
CA GLY A 74 1.57 -12.14 -4.78
C GLY A 74 1.37 -11.80 -3.31
N ASP A 75 0.78 -12.74 -2.56
CA ASP A 75 0.56 -12.66 -1.10
C ASP A 75 -0.04 -11.35 -0.59
N HIS A 76 -0.83 -10.67 -1.44
CA HIS A 76 -1.43 -9.38 -1.15
C HIS A 76 -0.36 -8.33 -0.80
N GLU A 77 0.71 -8.31 -1.58
CA GLU A 77 1.66 -7.21 -1.60
C GLU A 77 1.55 -6.42 -2.90
N TYR A 78 1.83 -5.12 -2.80
CA TYR A 78 1.86 -4.19 -3.91
C TYR A 78 3.29 -3.73 -4.19
N LEU A 79 3.73 -3.84 -5.43
CA LEU A 79 5.06 -3.45 -5.86
C LEU A 79 5.18 -1.93 -5.96
N ILE A 80 5.99 -1.34 -5.10
CA ILE A 80 6.32 0.10 -5.14
C ILE A 80 7.43 0.35 -6.15
N GLY A 81 8.48 -0.47 -6.14
CA GLY A 81 9.64 -0.28 -7.01
C GLY A 81 10.37 -1.58 -7.28
N LYS A 82 10.96 -1.71 -8.46
CA LYS A 82 11.76 -2.87 -8.87
C LYS A 82 12.95 -2.42 -9.71
N PHE A 83 14.14 -2.88 -9.37
CA PHE A 83 15.33 -2.65 -10.17
C PHE A 83 16.32 -3.81 -10.02
N GLY A 84 16.69 -4.42 -11.14
CA GLY A 84 17.53 -5.62 -11.13
C GLY A 84 16.92 -6.70 -10.21
N PRO A 85 17.69 -7.25 -9.26
CA PRO A 85 17.20 -8.23 -8.30
C PRO A 85 16.43 -7.62 -7.12
N GLY A 86 16.46 -6.29 -6.95
CA GLY A 86 15.82 -5.63 -5.82
C GLY A 86 14.36 -5.31 -6.08
N SER A 87 13.52 -5.49 -5.07
CA SER A 87 12.14 -4.98 -5.05
C SER A 87 11.80 -4.33 -3.71
N LEU A 88 10.96 -3.31 -3.78
CA LEU A 88 10.31 -2.67 -2.64
C LEU A 88 8.81 -2.88 -2.80
N THR A 89 8.18 -3.50 -1.81
CA THR A 89 6.75 -3.76 -1.78
C THR A 89 6.12 -3.13 -0.54
N ALA A 90 4.80 -3.05 -0.54
CA ALA A 90 3.98 -2.67 0.60
C ALA A 90 2.89 -3.72 0.82
N TYR A 91 2.61 -4.00 2.09
CA TYR A 91 1.48 -4.83 2.53
C TYR A 91 0.88 -4.26 3.82
N PHE A 92 -0.33 -4.71 4.15
CA PHE A 92 -0.97 -4.40 5.43
C PHE A 92 -0.77 -5.57 6.39
N ASP A 93 -0.07 -5.33 7.49
CA ASP A 93 0.14 -6.32 8.53
C ASP A 93 -1.08 -6.42 9.44
N MET A 94 -1.60 -7.64 9.59
CA MET A 94 -2.85 -7.90 10.30
C MET A 94 -2.70 -7.81 11.82
N GLU A 95 -1.52 -8.19 12.32
CA GLU A 95 -1.25 -8.21 13.75
C GLU A 95 -1.06 -6.79 14.28
N SER A 96 -0.17 -6.01 13.65
CA SER A 96 0.04 -4.61 14.02
C SER A 96 -1.03 -3.65 13.48
N LYS A 97 -1.89 -4.10 12.55
CA LYS A 97 -2.93 -3.29 11.88
C LYS A 97 -2.36 -2.03 11.24
N GLN A 98 -1.18 -2.17 10.64
CA GLN A 98 -0.41 -1.08 10.05
C GLN A 98 0.19 -1.50 8.71
N ARG A 99 0.48 -0.49 7.88
CA ARG A 99 1.24 -0.72 6.66
C ARG A 99 2.68 -1.10 7.00
N GLN A 100 3.21 -2.06 6.28
CA GLN A 100 4.62 -2.42 6.33
C GLN A 100 5.22 -2.39 4.92
N TYR A 101 6.54 -2.25 4.87
CA TYR A 101 7.31 -2.27 3.63
C TYR A 101 8.27 -3.45 3.67
N ALA A 102 8.29 -4.26 2.62
CA ALA A 102 9.29 -5.31 2.46
C ALA A 102 10.26 -4.95 1.34
N VAL A 103 11.54 -5.18 1.59
CA VAL A 103 12.60 -5.06 0.60
C VAL A 103 13.19 -6.42 0.36
N TYR A 104 13.11 -6.89 -0.88
CA TYR A 104 13.70 -8.15 -1.30
C TYR A 104 14.96 -7.90 -2.11
N GLY A 105 15.97 -8.75 -1.92
CA GLY A 105 17.20 -8.80 -2.73
C GLY A 105 17.24 -10.02 -3.65
N ALA A 106 18.42 -10.27 -4.24
CA ALA A 106 18.65 -11.41 -5.14
C ALA A 106 18.48 -12.79 -4.49
N ASP A 107 18.70 -12.85 -3.19
CA ASP A 107 18.57 -14.03 -2.33
C ASP A 107 17.12 -14.29 -1.89
N GLY A 108 16.19 -13.39 -2.22
CA GLY A 108 14.78 -13.48 -1.84
C GLY A 108 14.51 -13.25 -0.36
N GLN A 109 15.53 -12.93 0.45
CA GLN A 109 15.30 -12.60 1.87
C GLN A 109 14.71 -11.20 1.98
N GLY A 110 13.48 -11.13 2.47
CA GLY A 110 12.77 -9.87 2.70
C GLY A 110 13.18 -9.22 4.01
N THR A 111 13.64 -7.97 3.95
CA THR A 111 13.76 -7.13 5.16
C THR A 111 12.49 -6.29 5.30
N VAL A 112 11.83 -6.41 6.45
CA VAL A 112 10.58 -5.70 6.75
C VAL A 112 10.86 -4.41 7.51
N PHE A 113 10.16 -3.35 7.14
CA PHE A 113 10.22 -2.03 7.78
C PHE A 113 8.81 -1.58 8.16
N PRO A 114 8.62 -1.01 9.36
CA PRO A 114 7.35 -0.43 9.76
C PRO A 114 7.03 0.85 8.95
N GLU A 115 5.77 1.28 9.00
CA GLU A 115 5.26 2.42 8.23
C GLU A 115 6.10 3.70 8.38
N ASN A 116 6.51 4.00 9.61
CA ASN A 116 7.29 5.20 9.94
C ASN A 116 8.75 5.13 9.46
N GLU A 117 9.21 3.96 9.00
CA GLU A 117 10.56 3.73 8.52
C GLU A 117 10.66 3.63 6.99
N TYR A 118 9.69 4.18 6.27
CA TYR A 118 9.69 4.19 4.79
C TYR A 118 11.02 4.65 4.18
N GLN A 119 11.66 5.68 4.75
CA GLN A 119 12.94 6.16 4.24
C GLN A 119 14.05 5.10 4.37
N LYS A 120 14.07 4.33 5.46
CA LYS A 120 15.02 3.23 5.64
C LYS A 120 14.73 2.10 4.65
N ALA A 121 13.46 1.78 4.41
CA ALA A 121 13.07 0.81 3.38
C ALA A 121 13.56 1.23 1.99
N VAL A 122 13.41 2.51 1.63
CA VAL A 122 13.97 3.03 0.38
C VAL A 122 15.50 2.90 0.35
N LEU A 123 16.21 3.28 1.41
CA LEU A 123 17.67 3.12 1.45
C LEU A 123 18.11 1.66 1.32
N ALA A 124 17.38 0.73 1.95
CA ALA A 124 17.61 -0.70 1.82
C ALA A 124 17.38 -1.20 0.39
N PHE A 125 16.29 -0.76 -0.26
CA PHE A 125 16.01 -1.07 -1.66
C PHE A 125 17.13 -0.61 -2.59
N PHE A 126 17.69 0.58 -2.35
CA PHE A 126 18.82 1.08 -3.12
C PHE A 126 20.09 0.24 -2.90
N SER A 127 20.28 -0.21 -1.66
CA SER A 127 21.37 -1.09 -1.29
C SER A 127 21.28 -2.42 -2.03
N THR A 128 20.14 -3.10 -1.95
CA THR A 128 19.93 -4.41 -2.56
C THR A 128 19.88 -4.37 -4.09
N SER A 129 19.48 -3.23 -4.67
CA SER A 129 19.40 -3.03 -6.12
C SER A 129 20.73 -2.61 -6.77
N GLY A 130 21.83 -2.49 -6.00
CA GLY A 130 23.11 -2.00 -6.52
C GLY A 130 23.11 -0.50 -6.89
N LEU A 131 22.15 0.27 -6.38
CA LEU A 131 21.95 1.69 -6.66
C LEU A 131 22.57 2.61 -5.58
N GLN A 132 23.45 2.07 -4.73
CA GLN A 132 24.05 2.80 -3.59
C GLN A 132 24.76 4.08 -4.02
N GLU A 133 25.37 4.11 -5.21
CA GLU A 133 26.06 5.28 -5.74
C GLU A 133 25.10 6.46 -6.05
N LEU A 134 23.81 6.19 -6.19
CA LEU A 134 22.79 7.21 -6.39
C LEU A 134 22.29 7.84 -5.08
N LEU A 135 22.68 7.28 -3.92
CA LEU A 135 22.30 7.84 -2.62
C LEU A 135 23.06 9.15 -2.36
N PRO A 136 22.38 10.20 -1.85
CA PRO A 136 23.01 11.49 -1.61
C PRO A 136 24.08 11.37 -0.51
N ARG A 137 25.35 11.54 -0.88
CA ARG A 137 26.46 11.64 0.06
C ARG A 137 26.41 12.99 0.77
N LYS A 138 25.91 13.03 2.03
CA LYS A 138 26.02 14.04 3.12
C LYS A 138 26.15 15.55 2.83
N SER A 139 26.14 16.02 1.59
CA SER A 139 26.31 17.41 1.19
C SER A 139 25.20 17.73 0.20
N VAL A 140 24.09 18.28 0.67
CA VAL A 140 22.91 18.59 -0.14
C VAL A 140 23.28 19.68 -1.14
N ARG A 141 23.75 19.29 -2.34
CA ARG A 141 23.97 20.21 -3.46
C ARG A 141 22.75 20.15 -4.39
N LYS A 142 22.54 21.20 -5.20
CA LYS A 142 21.43 21.28 -6.19
C LYS A 142 21.36 20.05 -7.12
N LYS A 143 22.48 19.34 -7.37
CA LYS A 143 22.53 18.07 -8.12
C LYS A 143 21.78 16.92 -7.44
N ASP A 144 21.66 16.91 -6.10
CA ASP A 144 20.98 15.85 -5.37
C ASP A 144 19.46 15.94 -5.48
N ARG A 145 18.90 17.14 -5.72
CA ARG A 145 17.46 17.30 -6.01
C ARG A 145 17.07 16.63 -7.33
N LEU A 146 17.90 16.77 -8.37
CA LEU A 146 17.67 16.11 -9.66
C LEU A 146 17.83 14.58 -9.53
N ARG A 147 18.80 14.13 -8.73
CA ARG A 147 18.95 12.71 -8.40
C ARG A 147 17.73 12.18 -7.67
N LEU A 148 17.33 12.78 -6.56
CA LEU A 148 16.10 12.43 -5.82
C LEU A 148 14.85 12.41 -6.71
N TRP A 149 14.75 13.34 -7.66
CA TRP A 149 13.68 13.35 -8.66
C TRP A 149 13.75 12.15 -9.61
N MET A 150 14.93 11.84 -10.17
CA MET A 150 15.14 10.63 -11.00
C MET A 150 14.87 9.35 -10.21
N LEU A 151 15.24 9.32 -8.93
CA LEU A 151 15.01 8.18 -8.05
C LEU A 151 13.52 7.93 -7.80
N ARG A 152 12.74 8.99 -7.59
CA ARG A 152 11.27 8.89 -7.54
C ARG A 152 10.69 8.41 -8.86
N LYS A 153 11.23 8.88 -9.99
CA LYS A 153 10.83 8.41 -11.33
C LYS A 153 11.13 6.92 -11.56
N LEU A 154 12.28 6.43 -11.11
CA LEU A 154 12.66 5.01 -11.22
C LEU A 154 11.83 4.11 -10.30
N MET A 155 11.41 4.61 -9.13
CA MET A 155 10.47 3.92 -8.24
C MET A 155 9.00 4.07 -8.67
N GLY A 156 8.71 4.38 -9.94
CA GLY A 156 7.34 4.48 -10.45
C GLY A 156 6.48 5.60 -9.80
N GLY A 157 7.11 6.58 -9.15
CA GLY A 157 6.46 7.62 -8.34
C GLY A 157 5.71 8.71 -9.11
N GLU A 158 5.14 8.41 -10.28
CA GLU A 158 4.12 9.27 -10.88
C GLU A 158 2.73 8.72 -10.58
N LYS A 159 2.15 9.21 -9.47
CA LYS A 159 0.73 9.55 -9.53
C LYS A 159 0.57 10.52 -10.72
N LYS A 160 -0.30 10.18 -11.66
CA LYS A 160 -0.79 11.11 -12.69
C LYS A 160 -1.51 12.28 -12.01
N GLU A 161 -0.77 13.28 -11.54
CA GLU A 161 -1.29 14.63 -11.44
C GLU A 161 -0.92 15.37 -12.73
N LEU A 162 -1.82 15.26 -13.71
CA LEU A 162 -1.99 16.29 -14.72
C LEU A 162 -3.34 16.96 -14.41
N LYS A 163 -3.37 17.76 -13.35
CA LYS A 163 -4.19 18.96 -13.38
C LYS A 163 -3.61 19.82 -14.50
N LYS A 164 -4.25 19.81 -15.66
CA LYS A 164 -4.16 20.95 -16.57
C LYS A 164 -5.14 21.98 -16.01
N ASP A 165 -4.58 22.97 -15.33
CA ASP A 165 -5.30 24.21 -15.15
C ASP A 165 -5.63 24.82 -16.53
N VAL A 166 -6.82 25.40 -16.54
CA VAL A 166 -7.56 26.11 -17.58
C VAL A 166 -6.70 27.15 -18.31
N PRO A 167 -7.03 27.49 -19.57
CA PRO A 167 -6.90 28.85 -20.03
C PRO A 167 -8.27 29.46 -20.39
N THR A 168 -8.57 30.57 -19.70
CA THR A 168 -9.55 31.65 -19.97
C THR A 168 -11.04 31.32 -20.00
#